data_AF-A0A535NY06-F1
#
_entry.id   AF-A0A535NY06-F1
#
_cell.length_a   1.000
_cell.length_b   1.000
_cell.length_c   1.000
_cell.angle_alpha   90.00
_cell.angle_beta   90.00
_cell.angle_gamma   90.00
#
_symmetry.space_group_name_H-M   'P 1'
#
loop_
_entity.id
_entity.type
_entity.pdbx_description
1 polymer ?
#
loop_
_entity_poly.entity_id
_entity_poly.type
_entity_poly.pdbx_seq_one_letter_code
_entity_poly.pdbx_strand_id
1 'polypeptide(L)'
;MTLARVEDRSEGAIHHAVLLAEVQHRGHEVRARKVTQRHARRRRRSANLRHRAARAANRRIARGWLPPSLLSRIGNVVSWTKRLRRFAPVTRVDVERVRFDTQLLQNPEITGVQYQHGELFGWEIRAYLLLKY
;
A
#
# COMPACT_ATOMS: atom_id res chain seq x y z
N MET A 1 6.21 4.18 14.64
CA MET A 1 6.31 5.65 14.43
C MET A 1 7.27 6.19 15.46
N THR A 2 8.25 6.96 15.01
CA THR A 2 9.35 7.43 15.84
C THR A 2 9.44 8.95 15.75
N LEU A 3 9.63 9.61 16.89
CA LEU A 3 10.06 11.01 16.95
C LEU A 3 11.49 11.03 17.46
N ALA A 4 12.39 11.65 16.69
CA ALA A 4 13.78 11.79 17.07
C ALA A 4 14.18 13.27 17.04
N ARG A 5 14.98 13.68 18.02
CA ARG A 5 15.74 14.93 17.97
C ARG A 5 17.05 14.64 17.25
N VAL A 6 17.39 15.48 16.27
CA VAL A 6 18.65 15.38 15.54
C VAL A 6 19.61 16.42 16.10
N GLU A 7 20.84 15.99 16.35
CA GLU A 7 21.95 16.84 16.77
C GLU A 7 23.08 16.69 15.74
N ASP A 8 23.40 17.76 15.03
CA ASP A 8 24.47 17.77 14.04
C ASP A 8 25.82 17.93 14.77
N ARG A 9 26.71 16.95 14.61
CA ARG A 9 28.10 17.00 15.09
C ARG A 9 29.09 16.97 13.93
N SER A 10 30.34 17.30 14.20
CA SER A 10 31.44 17.29 13.21
C SER A 10 31.65 15.93 12.53
N GLU A 11 31.31 14.83 13.20
CA GLU A 11 31.45 13.45 12.71
C GLU A 11 30.17 12.92 12.04
N GLY A 12 29.06 13.66 12.09
CA GLY A 12 27.77 13.26 11.54
C GLY A 12 26.57 13.60 12.44
N ALA A 13 25.36 13.34 11.93
CA ALA A 13 24.12 13.58 12.66
C ALA A 13 23.83 12.45 13.65
N ILE A 14 23.60 12.80 14.92
CA ILE A 14 23.16 11.87 15.96
C ILE A 14 21.65 11.98 16.14
N HIS A 15 20.98 10.83 16.15
CA HIS A 15 19.53 10.73 16.29
C HIS A 15 19.17 10.25 17.71
N HIS A 16 18.59 11.14 18.51
CA HIS A 16 18.10 10.82 19.85
C HIS A 16 16.60 10.49 19.80
N ALA A 17 16.24 9.23 20.08
CA ALA A 17 14.83 8.82 20.12
C ALA A 17 14.10 9.45 21.32
N VAL A 18 13.09 10.27 21.05
CA VAL A 18 12.25 10.93 22.08
C VAL A 18 10.97 10.12 22.31
N LEU A 19 10.43 9.54 21.25
CA LEU A 19 9.22 8.71 21.31
C LEU A 19 9.34 7.53 20.36
N LEU A 20 9.06 6.34 20.88
CA LEU A 20 8.82 5.13 20.11
C LEU A 20 7.37 4.71 20.32
N ALA A 21 6.62 4.59 19.24
CA ALA A 21 5.23 4.17 19.29
C ALA A 21 4.93 3.14 18.21
N GLU A 22 4.30 2.04 18.62
CA GLU A 22 3.67 1.12 17.66
C GLU A 22 2.29 1.66 17.28
N VAL A 23 2.07 1.85 15.98
CA VAL A 23 0.77 2.34 15.47
C VAL A 23 0.09 1.21 14.75
N GLN A 24 -0.95 0.65 15.36
CA GLN A 24 -1.78 -0.35 14.72
C GLN A 24 -2.73 0.30 13.70
N HIS A 25 -2.65 -0.16 12.46
CA HIS A 25 -3.52 0.31 11.39
C HIS A 25 -4.79 -0.54 11.30
N ARG A 26 -5.96 0.09 11.22
CA ARG A 26 -7.25 -0.59 10.93
C ARG A 26 -7.41 -1.02 9.46
N GLY A 27 -6.31 -1.06 8.69
CA GLY A 27 -6.35 -1.34 7.25
C GLY A 27 -6.96 -2.70 6.93
N HIS A 28 -6.68 -3.71 7.75
CA HIS A 28 -7.26 -5.05 7.62
C HIS A 28 -8.78 -5.03 7.80
N GLU A 29 -9.28 -4.37 8.86
CA GLU A 29 -10.72 -4.21 9.08
C GLU A 29 -11.41 -3.45 7.94
N VAL A 30 -10.80 -2.36 7.45
CA VAL A 30 -11.36 -1.59 6.32
C VAL A 30 -11.44 -2.47 5.09
N ARG A 31 -10.39 -3.25 4.79
CA ARG A 31 -10.38 -4.21 3.68
C ARG A 31 -11.50 -5.24 3.85
N ALA A 32 -11.59 -5.87 5.02
CA ALA A 32 -12.61 -6.87 5.31
C ALA A 32 -14.02 -6.31 5.09
N ARG A 33 -14.34 -5.14 5.65
CA ARG A 33 -15.62 -4.45 5.45
C ARG A 33 -15.90 -4.18 3.96
N LYS A 34 -14.91 -3.75 3.18
CA LYS A 34 -15.06 -3.50 1.73
C LYS A 34 -15.30 -4.80 0.95
N VAL A 35 -14.64 -5.89 1.34
CA VAL A 35 -14.85 -7.24 0.77
C VAL A 35 -16.28 -7.70 1.05
N THR A 36 -16.75 -7.63 2.30
CA THR A 36 -18.14 -7.96 2.65
C THR A 36 -19.16 -7.17 1.82
N GLN A 37 -18.95 -5.86 1.68
CA GLN A 37 -19.81 -5.03 0.81
C GLN A 37 -19.77 -5.47 -0.67
N ARG A 38 -18.61 -5.89 -1.18
CA ARG A 38 -18.49 -6.43 -2.55
C ARG A 38 -19.31 -7.71 -2.72
N HIS A 39 -19.24 -8.64 -1.78
CA HIS A 39 -20.01 -9.89 -1.81
C HIS A 39 -21.51 -9.62 -1.75
N ALA A 40 -21.98 -8.75 -0.86
CA ALA A 40 -23.39 -8.36 -0.77
C ALA A 40 -23.90 -7.72 -2.08
N ARG A 41 -23.07 -6.87 -2.72
CA ARG A 41 -23.40 -6.31 -4.06
C ARG A 41 -23.45 -7.40 -5.13
N ARG A 42 -22.54 -8.38 -5.11
CA ARG A 42 -22.53 -9.51 -6.06
C ARG A 42 -23.78 -10.38 -5.90
N ARG A 43 -24.14 -10.78 -4.67
CA ARG A 43 -25.36 -11.56 -4.36
C ARG A 43 -26.62 -10.85 -4.85
N ARG A 44 -26.77 -9.55 -4.59
CA ARG A 44 -27.94 -8.79 -5.09
C ARG A 44 -28.00 -8.74 -6.61
N ARG A 45 -26.85 -8.74 -7.30
CA ARG A 45 -26.83 -8.77 -8.76
C ARG A 45 -27.24 -10.12 -9.34
N SER A 46 -26.84 -11.22 -8.70
CA SER A 46 -27.21 -12.57 -9.12
C SER A 46 -28.65 -12.93 -8.77
N ALA A 47 -29.18 -12.43 -7.64
CA ALA A 47 -30.57 -12.67 -7.24
C ALA A 47 -31.57 -11.80 -8.01
N ASN A 48 -31.25 -10.53 -8.27
CA ASN A 48 -32.13 -9.61 -9.00
C ASN A 48 -31.66 -9.50 -10.46
N LEU A 49 -32.31 -10.26 -11.34
CA LEU A 49 -31.99 -10.39 -12.78
C LEU A 49 -32.57 -9.27 -13.67
N ARG A 50 -33.04 -8.16 -13.09
CA ARG A 50 -33.47 -6.99 -13.88
C ARG A 50 -32.32 -6.49 -14.75
N HIS A 51 -32.64 -6.05 -15.97
CA HIS A 51 -31.67 -5.48 -16.90
C HIS A 51 -30.83 -4.38 -16.24
N ARG A 52 -29.51 -4.41 -16.46
CA ARG A 52 -28.55 -3.40 -16.01
C ARG A 52 -27.65 -3.03 -17.17
N ALA A 53 -27.84 -1.85 -17.74
CA ALA A 53 -26.96 -1.33 -18.79
C ALA A 53 -25.50 -1.36 -18.35
N ALA A 54 -24.60 -1.70 -19.27
CA ALA A 54 -23.17 -1.71 -19.04
C ALA A 54 -22.69 -0.31 -18.62
N ARG A 55 -21.90 -0.23 -17.53
CA ARG A 55 -21.40 1.05 -16.98
C ARG A 55 -19.88 1.23 -17.17
N ALA A 56 -19.27 0.48 -18.09
CA ALA A 56 -17.82 0.52 -18.31
C ALA A 56 -17.36 1.94 -18.69
N ALA A 57 -18.09 2.61 -19.59
CA ALA A 57 -17.83 3.99 -19.99
C ALA A 57 -18.19 5.05 -18.93
N ASN A 58 -19.08 4.71 -17.98
CA ASN A 58 -19.63 5.66 -16.99
C ASN A 58 -18.91 5.64 -15.65
N ARG A 59 -17.88 4.80 -15.48
CA ARG A 59 -17.00 4.85 -14.31
C ARG A 59 -15.78 5.71 -14.63
N ARG A 60 -15.98 7.02 -14.75
CA ARG A 60 -14.85 7.96 -14.73
C ARG A 60 -14.33 8.05 -13.30
N ILE A 61 -13.07 7.68 -13.10
CA ILE A 61 -12.34 7.94 -11.87
C ILE A 61 -11.81 9.37 -11.98
N ALA A 62 -12.15 10.23 -11.02
CA ALA A 62 -11.65 11.60 -10.99
C ALA A 62 -10.11 11.59 -10.87
N ARG A 63 -9.46 12.59 -11.48
CA ARG A 63 -8.01 12.77 -11.34
C ARG A 63 -7.67 12.92 -9.85
N GLY A 64 -6.68 12.16 -9.36
CA GLY A 64 -6.28 12.17 -7.95
C GLY A 64 -7.14 11.31 -7.03
N TRP A 65 -8.09 10.53 -7.56
CA TRP A 65 -8.81 9.56 -6.73
C TRP A 65 -7.87 8.48 -6.22
N LEU A 66 -7.92 8.24 -4.91
CA LEU A 66 -7.19 7.16 -4.26
C LEU A 66 -8.18 6.17 -3.64
N PRO A 67 -7.87 4.86 -3.65
CA PRO A 67 -8.72 3.88 -3.02
C PRO A 67 -8.80 4.11 -1.51
N PRO A 68 -9.94 3.81 -0.85
CA PRO A 68 -10.12 4.04 0.58
C PRO A 68 -9.04 3.43 1.48
N SER A 69 -8.47 2.30 1.07
CA SER A 69 -7.36 1.64 1.77
C SER A 69 -6.09 2.49 1.78
N LEU A 70 -5.77 3.14 0.65
CA LEU A 70 -4.60 4.01 0.54
C LEU A 70 -4.83 5.33 1.30
N LEU A 71 -6.01 5.93 1.15
CA LEU A 71 -6.40 7.11 1.91
C LEU A 71 -6.33 6.89 3.42
N SER A 72 -6.77 5.73 3.91
CA SER A 72 -6.67 5.40 5.34
C SER A 72 -5.22 5.34 5.83
N ARG A 73 -4.30 4.77 5.03
CA ARG A 73 -2.88 4.72 5.39
C ARG A 73 -2.25 6.11 5.42
N ILE A 74 -2.48 6.91 4.38
CA ILE A 74 -1.99 8.30 4.30
C ILE A 74 -2.55 9.13 5.46
N GLY A 75 -3.86 9.05 5.68
CA GLY A 75 -4.57 9.76 6.74
C GLY A 75 -4.04 9.43 8.14
N ASN A 76 -3.66 8.18 8.40
CA ASN A 76 -3.04 7.78 9.66
C ASN A 76 -1.69 8.48 9.88
N VAL A 77 -0.79 8.47 8.88
CA VAL A 77 0.51 9.13 8.96
C VAL A 77 0.31 10.63 9.21
N VAL A 78 -0.50 11.29 8.39
CA VAL A 78 -0.78 12.73 8.50
C VAL A 78 -1.38 13.08 9.87
N SER A 79 -2.30 12.27 10.39
CA SER A 79 -2.94 12.51 11.68
C SER A 79 -1.93 12.45 12.82
N TRP A 80 -1.05 11.45 12.81
CA TRP A 80 -0.01 11.33 13.83
C TRP A 80 1.05 12.41 13.70
N THR A 81 1.50 12.75 12.50
CA THR A 81 2.42 13.88 12.29
C THR A 81 1.83 15.17 12.83
N LYS A 82 0.55 15.46 12.55
CA LYS A 82 -0.15 16.64 13.09
C LYS A 82 -0.23 16.63 14.61
N ARG A 83 -0.42 15.46 15.24
CA ARG A 83 -0.42 15.34 16.71
C ARG A 83 0.96 15.61 17.29
N LEU A 84 2.01 15.00 16.75
CA LEU A 84 3.38 15.21 17.21
C LEU A 84 3.84 16.66 17.05
N ARG A 85 3.44 17.32 15.95
CA ARG A 85 3.71 18.75 15.71
C ARG A 85 3.17 19.69 16.79
N ARG A 86 2.22 19.25 17.62
CA ARG A 86 1.72 20.04 18.76
C ARG A 86 2.68 20.02 19.94
N PHE A 87 3.55 19.01 20.03
CA PHE A 87 4.46 18.81 21.15
C PHE A 87 5.91 19.18 20.80
N ALA A 88 6.30 19.11 19.53
CA ALA A 88 7.64 19.45 19.08
C ALA A 88 7.64 19.97 17.62
N PRO A 89 8.61 20.83 17.24
CA PRO A 89 8.80 21.23 15.85
C PRO A 89 9.29 20.03 15.03
N VAL A 90 8.42 19.49 14.17
CA VAL A 90 8.78 18.42 13.23
C VAL A 90 9.25 19.05 11.92
N THR A 91 10.54 18.91 11.59
CA THR A 91 11.18 19.47 10.39
C THR A 91 11.29 18.48 9.24
N ARG A 92 11.41 17.18 9.54
CA ARG A 92 11.52 16.08 8.57
C ARG A 92 10.61 14.93 8.93
N VAL A 93 10.05 14.26 7.92
CA VAL A 93 9.25 13.04 8.09
C VAL A 93 9.75 11.99 7.11
N ASP A 94 10.37 10.95 7.66
CA ASP A 94 10.86 9.81 6.89
C ASP A 94 9.83 8.67 6.97
N VAL A 95 9.35 8.18 5.83
CA VAL A 95 8.35 7.10 5.76
C VAL A 95 8.94 5.91 5.04
N GLU A 96 9.31 4.90 5.80
CA GLU A 96 9.77 3.63 5.24
C GLU A 96 8.58 2.78 4.80
N ARG A 97 8.59 2.31 3.55
CA ARG A 97 7.58 1.41 3.01
C ARG A 97 8.20 0.02 2.88
N VAL A 98 7.77 -0.92 3.71
CA VAL A 98 8.25 -2.32 3.75
C VAL A 98 7.71 -3.16 2.58
N ARG A 99 7.73 -2.62 1.36
CA ARG A 99 7.51 -3.41 0.15
C ARG A 99 8.79 -3.39 -0.65
N PHE A 100 9.59 -4.43 -0.45
CA PHE A 100 10.68 -4.75 -1.33
C PHE A 100 10.09 -5.27 -2.64
N ASP A 101 10.51 -4.67 -3.74
CA ASP A 101 10.28 -5.23 -5.06
C ASP A 101 11.34 -6.30 -5.29
N THR A 102 10.96 -7.56 -5.08
CA THR A 102 11.86 -8.70 -5.19
C THR A 102 12.44 -8.85 -6.59
N GLN A 103 11.74 -8.37 -7.62
CA GLN A 103 12.19 -8.46 -9.00
C GLN A 103 13.24 -7.39 -9.30
N LEU A 104 13.05 -6.15 -8.82
CA LEU A 104 14.08 -5.11 -8.88
C LEU A 104 15.30 -5.41 -8.00
N LEU A 105 15.14 -6.13 -6.89
CA LEU A 105 16.28 -6.58 -6.09
C LEU A 105 17.17 -7.57 -6.83
N GLN A 106 16.59 -8.42 -7.69
CA GLN A 106 17.33 -9.38 -8.50
C GLN A 106 17.94 -8.73 -9.75
N ASN A 107 17.18 -7.84 -10.40
CA ASN A 107 17.66 -7.09 -11.55
C ASN A 107 17.20 -5.63 -11.48
N PRO A 108 18.05 -4.70 -11.00
CA PRO A 108 17.70 -3.29 -10.87
C PRO A 108 17.39 -2.58 -12.20
N GLU A 109 17.92 -3.09 -13.32
CA GLU A 109 17.72 -2.50 -14.65
C GLU A 109 16.48 -3.05 -15.39
N ILE A 110 15.74 -3.97 -14.76
CA ILE A 110 14.58 -4.60 -15.40
C ILE A 110 13.47 -3.59 -15.66
N THR A 111 13.02 -3.52 -16.91
CA THR A 111 12.02 -2.52 -17.34
C THR A 111 11.01 -3.10 -18.33
N GLY A 112 9.89 -2.38 -18.48
CA GLY A 112 8.89 -2.66 -19.51
C GLY A 112 8.31 -4.08 -19.46
N VAL A 113 8.39 -4.78 -20.59
CA VAL A 113 7.85 -6.13 -20.76
C VAL A 113 8.58 -7.15 -19.90
N GLN A 114 9.89 -7.01 -19.71
CA GLN A 114 10.69 -7.93 -18.89
C GLN A 114 10.27 -7.87 -17.42
N TYR A 115 9.86 -6.70 -16.94
CA TYR A 115 9.30 -6.57 -15.59
C TYR A 115 7.98 -7.37 -15.46
N GLN A 116 7.15 -7.39 -16.50
CA GLN A 116 5.87 -8.13 -16.49
C GLN A 116 6.06 -9.63 -16.71
N HIS A 117 7.06 -10.01 -17.49
CA HIS A 117 7.38 -11.39 -17.82
C HIS A 117 8.49 -11.90 -16.89
N GLY A 118 8.08 -12.36 -15.70
CA GLY A 118 8.99 -13.10 -14.82
C GLY A 118 9.44 -14.42 -15.45
N GLU A 119 10.36 -15.12 -14.78
CA GLU A 119 10.94 -16.40 -15.25
C GLU A 119 9.89 -17.45 -15.66
N LEU A 120 8.74 -17.47 -14.97
CA LEU A 120 7.63 -18.40 -15.21
C LEU A 120 6.58 -17.87 -16.20
N PHE A 121 6.85 -16.77 -16.89
CA PHE A 121 5.91 -16.23 -17.86
C PHE A 121 5.69 -17.23 -19.01
N GLY A 122 4.43 -17.60 -19.24
CA GLY A 122 4.06 -18.63 -20.22
C GLY A 122 4.09 -20.07 -19.70
N TRP A 123 4.53 -20.30 -18.45
CA TRP A 123 4.49 -21.63 -17.82
C TRP A 123 3.20 -21.84 -17.03
N GLU A 124 2.62 -23.03 -17.13
CA GLU A 124 1.70 -23.49 -16.10
C GLU A 124 2.48 -23.82 -14.82
N ILE A 125 2.02 -23.29 -13.69
CA ILE A 125 2.63 -23.53 -12.36
C ILE A 125 2.80 -25.03 -12.09
N ARG A 126 1.80 -25.84 -12.48
CA ARG A 126 1.83 -27.30 -12.30
C ARG A 126 2.92 -27.96 -13.14
N ALA A 127 3.08 -27.55 -14.40
CA ALA A 127 4.10 -28.07 -15.30
C ALA A 127 5.51 -27.70 -14.80
N TYR A 128 5.70 -26.48 -14.32
CA TYR A 128 6.98 -26.06 -13.75
C TYR A 128 7.36 -26.87 -12.50
N LEU A 129 6.40 -27.08 -11.60
CA LEU A 129 6.66 -27.84 -10.36
C LEU A 129 7.03 -29.30 -10.65
N LEU A 130 6.40 -29.94 -11.63
CA LEU A 130 6.70 -31.31 -12.07
C LEU A 130 8.05 -31.45 -12.81
N LEU A 131 8.52 -30.40 -13.46
CA LEU A 131 9.83 -30.40 -14.12
C LEU A 131 10.96 -30.25 -13.09
N LYS A 132 10.72 -29.46 -12.04
CA LYS A 132 11.73 -29.07 -11.05
C LYS A 132 11.89 -30.07 -9.90
N TYR A 133 10.85 -30.86 -9.61
CA TYR A 133 10.79 -31.85 -8.54
C TYR A 133 10.20 -33.15 -9.06
#